data_AF-A0A3R8VF15-F1
#
_entry.id   AF-A0A3R8VF15-F1
#
_cell.length_a   1.000
_cell.length_b   1.000
_cell.length_c   1.000
_cell.angle_alpha   90.00
_cell.angle_beta   90.00
_cell.angle_gamma   90.00
#
_symmetry.space_group_name_H-M   'P 1'
#
loop_
_entity.id
_entity.type
_entity.pdbx_description
1 polymer ?
#
loop_
_entity_poly.entity_id
_entity_poly.type
_entity_poly.pdbx_seq_one_letter_code
_entity_poly.pdbx_strand_id
1 'polypeptide(L)'
;MNKMLHGWLLAACCALPPAYAGGSVDVLSQPAVQGPQALRAVLQDVARAGTRLVSVGERGVVLLSDDNGQAWRQAKTVPVSVSLTAVQFVDERNGWAVGHAGVVLRSEDGGEHWTLQLDGKRAAALELQAAEASADERRLAAAQRLLADGADKPLLALSFADAQHGLVVGAYGLAMITADGGRSWQSGMGLLPNRRGLHLYALARQGADVYVAGEQGLLLRSRDGGAHFEALQGPYDGSYFAASVLPNGRLLVGGLRGSLFASDDGGASFQALANPIPASLNGIRVAGDHVLLANQAGMLLRSSLSAFAAHPLPVSDGLPLTAATTAADGAIVAVGMAGARRLAPSSSSSTKD
;
A
#
# COMPACT_ATOMS: atom_id res chain seq x y z
N MET A 1 39.86 66.38 38.57
CA MET A 1 38.81 65.90 39.52
C MET A 1 37.46 66.20 38.88
N ASN A 2 36.50 65.32 38.61
CA ASN A 2 36.28 63.91 38.92
C ASN A 2 35.42 63.25 37.81
N LYS A 3 35.65 61.95 37.61
CA LYS A 3 34.99 60.97 36.72
C LYS A 3 33.45 61.10 36.61
N MET A 4 32.92 60.80 35.41
CA MET A 4 32.06 59.63 35.14
C MET A 4 31.57 59.61 33.67
N LEU A 5 32.16 58.74 32.84
CA LEU A 5 31.56 58.29 31.58
C LEU A 5 30.47 57.26 31.90
N HIS A 6 29.22 57.51 31.52
CA HIS A 6 28.17 56.51 31.43
C HIS A 6 27.92 56.18 29.96
N GLY A 7 28.15 54.90 29.61
CA GLY A 7 28.01 54.37 28.26
C GLY A 7 26.55 54.34 27.80
N TRP A 8 26.35 54.67 26.53
CA TRP A 8 25.08 54.51 25.83
C TRP A 8 25.05 53.12 25.21
N LEU A 9 24.17 52.25 25.72
CA LEU A 9 23.78 51.00 25.06
C LEU A 9 22.41 51.24 24.41
N LEU A 10 22.42 51.64 23.14
CA LEU A 10 21.23 51.59 22.27
C LEU A 10 20.97 50.12 21.92
N ALA A 11 20.07 49.49 22.67
CA ALA A 11 19.48 48.21 22.28
C ALA A 11 18.55 48.45 21.09
N ALA A 12 19.05 48.21 19.88
CA ALA A 12 18.24 48.16 18.68
C ALA A 12 17.37 46.88 18.74
N CYS A 13 16.13 47.01 19.23
CA CYS A 13 15.11 45.99 19.05
C CYS A 13 14.74 45.93 17.57
N CYS A 14 15.37 45.01 16.82
CA CYS A 14 14.86 44.57 15.53
C CYS A 14 13.50 43.88 15.77
N ALA A 15 12.41 44.59 15.50
CA ALA A 15 11.10 43.97 15.37
C ALA A 15 11.14 43.03 14.16
N LEU A 16 11.29 41.73 14.42
CA LEU A 16 11.05 40.70 13.42
C LEU A 16 9.58 40.81 12.98
N PRO A 17 9.27 40.84 11.67
CA PRO A 17 7.90 40.73 11.23
C PRO A 17 7.30 39.43 11.76
N PRO A 18 6.00 39.41 12.11
CA PRO A 18 5.35 38.19 12.56
C PRO A 18 5.58 37.11 11.52
N ALA A 19 6.13 35.96 11.96
CA ALA A 19 6.17 34.78 11.13
C ALA A 19 4.73 34.47 10.74
N TYR A 20 4.41 34.55 9.44
CA TYR A 20 3.18 33.98 8.93
C TYR A 20 3.27 32.47 9.20
N ALA A 21 2.59 32.02 10.25
CA ALA A 21 2.23 30.62 10.37
C ALA A 21 1.32 30.33 9.17
N GLY A 22 1.91 29.86 8.06
CA GLY A 22 1.15 29.35 6.94
C GLY A 22 0.23 28.27 7.49
N GLY A 23 -1.08 28.47 7.35
CA GLY A 23 -2.07 27.48 7.78
C GLY A 23 -1.69 26.11 7.22
N SER A 24 -1.91 25.05 8.01
CA SER A 24 -1.67 23.68 7.57
C SER A 24 -2.33 23.47 6.21
N VAL A 25 -1.54 23.17 5.19
CA VAL A 25 -2.04 22.90 3.83
C VAL A 25 -2.98 21.69 3.91
N ASP A 26 -4.23 21.88 3.50
CA ASP A 26 -5.22 20.80 3.48
C ASP A 26 -4.98 19.88 2.27
N VAL A 27 -4.04 18.96 2.43
CA VAL A 27 -3.62 18.01 1.39
C VAL A 27 -4.74 17.03 0.96
N LEU A 28 -5.84 16.96 1.71
CA LEU A 28 -7.02 16.14 1.39
C LEU A 28 -7.97 16.83 0.40
N SER A 29 -7.91 18.14 0.28
CA SER A 29 -8.74 18.91 -0.68
C SER A 29 -7.92 19.52 -1.82
N GLN A 30 -6.60 19.35 -1.79
CA GLN A 30 -5.70 19.82 -2.83
C GLN A 30 -5.45 18.74 -3.90
N PRO A 31 -5.79 18.98 -5.18
CA PRO A 31 -5.46 18.07 -6.26
C PRO A 31 -3.95 17.86 -6.44
N ALA A 32 -3.57 16.68 -6.91
CA ALA A 32 -2.17 16.36 -7.19
C ALA A 32 -1.57 17.33 -8.22
N VAL A 33 -0.33 17.77 -7.96
CA VAL A 33 0.37 18.71 -8.83
C VAL A 33 0.72 18.07 -10.17
N GLN A 34 0.36 18.74 -11.26
CA GLN A 34 0.70 18.33 -12.62
C GLN A 34 2.05 18.94 -13.02
N GLY A 35 2.92 18.14 -13.63
CA GLY A 35 4.19 18.58 -14.17
C GLY A 35 5.20 17.45 -14.41
N PRO A 36 6.26 17.72 -15.21
CA PRO A 36 7.23 16.71 -15.63
C PRO A 36 7.97 16.04 -14.47
N GLN A 37 8.05 16.67 -13.30
CA GLN A 37 8.64 16.10 -12.08
C GLN A 37 7.93 14.82 -11.62
N ALA A 38 6.64 14.64 -11.93
CA ALA A 38 5.88 13.47 -11.53
C ALA A 38 6.44 12.17 -12.13
N LEU A 39 7.08 12.24 -13.32
CA LEU A 39 7.72 11.09 -13.95
C LEU A 39 8.95 10.58 -13.20
N ARG A 40 9.47 11.38 -12.25
CA ARG A 40 10.60 11.04 -11.38
C ARG A 40 10.21 10.92 -9.90
N ALA A 41 8.91 10.98 -9.61
CA ALA A 41 8.40 10.87 -8.26
C ALA A 41 8.71 9.49 -7.65
N VAL A 42 8.69 9.43 -6.32
CA VAL A 42 8.71 8.14 -5.62
C VAL A 42 7.37 7.43 -5.86
N LEU A 43 7.43 6.29 -6.53
CA LEU A 43 6.28 5.43 -6.80
C LEU A 43 6.26 4.25 -5.82
N GLN A 44 5.07 3.89 -5.34
CA GLN A 44 4.88 2.90 -4.28
C GLN A 44 4.33 1.57 -4.83
N ASP A 45 3.38 1.62 -5.76
CA ASP A 45 2.75 0.42 -6.31
C ASP A 45 2.40 0.59 -7.80
N VAL A 46 2.19 -0.53 -8.47
CA VAL A 46 1.81 -0.59 -9.89
C VAL A 46 0.86 -1.76 -10.15
N ALA A 47 -0.24 -1.49 -10.84
CA ALA A 47 -1.26 -2.47 -11.23
C ALA A 47 -1.59 -2.38 -12.71
N ARG A 48 -2.28 -3.40 -13.22
CA ARG A 48 -2.84 -3.43 -14.58
C ARG A 48 -4.32 -3.10 -14.55
N ALA A 49 -4.76 -2.20 -15.43
CA ALA A 49 -6.15 -1.99 -15.81
C ALA A 49 -6.32 -2.50 -17.25
N GLY A 50 -6.68 -3.77 -17.42
CA GLY A 50 -6.61 -4.41 -18.74
C GLY A 50 -5.17 -4.43 -19.27
N THR A 51 -4.90 -3.82 -20.42
CA THR A 51 -3.53 -3.68 -20.97
C THR A 51 -2.76 -2.48 -20.41
N ARG A 52 -3.45 -1.48 -19.87
CA ARG A 52 -2.85 -0.29 -19.29
C ARG A 52 -2.16 -0.60 -17.98
N LEU A 53 -1.05 0.09 -17.73
CA LEU A 53 -0.38 0.12 -16.44
C LEU A 53 -0.74 1.39 -15.68
N VAL A 54 -1.01 1.26 -14.39
CA VAL A 54 -1.34 2.36 -13.48
C VAL A 54 -0.43 2.28 -12.27
N SER A 55 0.37 3.31 -12.04
CA SER A 55 1.24 3.40 -10.87
C SER A 55 0.83 4.57 -9.98
N VAL A 56 0.96 4.38 -8.67
CA VAL A 56 0.63 5.39 -7.66
C VAL A 56 1.85 5.68 -6.78
N GLY A 57 1.95 6.90 -6.26
CA GLY A 57 3.12 7.33 -5.50
C GLY A 57 2.88 8.51 -4.57
N GLU A 58 3.98 9.19 -4.24
CA GLU A 58 3.97 10.33 -3.34
C GLU A 58 3.09 11.48 -3.85
N ARG A 59 2.53 12.28 -2.93
CA ARG A 59 1.82 13.54 -3.25
C ARG A 59 0.69 13.40 -4.29
N GLY A 60 0.00 12.27 -4.28
CA GLY A 60 -1.13 11.98 -5.18
C GLY A 60 -0.71 11.70 -6.63
N VAL A 61 0.58 11.46 -6.90
CA VAL A 61 1.04 11.11 -8.24
C VAL A 61 0.41 9.78 -8.65
N VAL A 62 -0.32 9.83 -9.78
CA VAL A 62 -0.78 8.64 -10.52
C VAL A 62 -0.25 8.74 -11.93
N LEU A 63 0.48 7.73 -12.37
CA LEU A 63 1.03 7.63 -13.72
C LEU A 63 0.36 6.49 -14.50
N LEU A 64 0.13 6.72 -15.79
CA LEU A 64 -0.49 5.81 -16.73
C LEU A 64 0.47 5.50 -17.87
N SER A 65 0.54 4.25 -18.27
CA SER A 65 1.22 3.81 -19.50
C SER A 65 0.30 2.93 -20.33
N ASP A 66 0.14 3.32 -21.59
CA ASP A 66 -0.68 2.63 -22.60
C ASP A 66 0.17 1.81 -23.59
N ASP A 67 1.50 1.77 -23.39
CA ASP A 67 2.49 1.20 -24.32
C ASP A 67 3.47 0.24 -23.62
N ASN A 68 2.95 -0.55 -22.68
CA ASN A 68 3.70 -1.56 -21.92
C ASN A 68 4.86 -0.99 -21.08
N GLY A 69 4.72 0.23 -20.57
CA GLY A 69 5.68 0.87 -19.69
C GLY A 69 6.81 1.59 -20.41
N GLN A 70 6.70 1.81 -21.72
CA GLN A 70 7.70 2.54 -22.51
C GLN A 70 7.61 4.05 -22.28
N ALA A 71 6.39 4.60 -22.26
CA ALA A 71 6.11 5.98 -21.92
C ALA A 71 5.05 6.07 -20.82
N TRP A 72 5.17 7.12 -20.01
CA TRP A 72 4.28 7.39 -18.89
C TRP A 72 3.78 8.83 -18.94
N ARG A 73 2.54 9.03 -18.50
CA ARG A 73 1.92 10.35 -18.32
C ARG A 73 1.13 10.37 -17.02
N GLN A 74 0.91 11.56 -16.47
CA GLN A 74 0.03 11.68 -15.30
C GLN A 74 -1.44 11.40 -15.67
N ALA A 75 -2.19 10.86 -14.70
CA ALA A 75 -3.64 10.88 -14.71
C ALA A 75 -4.16 12.32 -14.79
N LYS A 76 -5.33 12.51 -15.40
CA LYS A 76 -5.92 13.84 -15.65
C LYS A 76 -6.35 14.51 -14.36
N THR A 77 -7.00 13.76 -13.46
CA THR A 77 -7.46 14.30 -12.17
C THR A 77 -7.20 13.32 -11.04
N VAL A 78 -6.55 13.83 -9.98
CA VAL A 78 -6.41 13.17 -8.69
C VAL A 78 -6.74 14.22 -7.62
N PRO A 79 -7.77 14.03 -6.80
CA PRO A 79 -8.33 15.11 -5.96
C PRO A 79 -7.58 15.35 -4.65
N VAL A 80 -6.45 14.65 -4.44
CA VAL A 80 -5.67 14.69 -3.19
C VAL A 80 -4.19 14.81 -3.48
N SER A 81 -3.43 15.36 -2.53
CA SER A 81 -1.98 15.52 -2.57
C SER A 81 -1.29 14.72 -1.46
N VAL A 82 -1.82 13.53 -1.14
CA VAL A 82 -1.26 12.60 -0.14
C VAL A 82 -0.53 11.44 -0.82
N SER A 83 0.43 10.83 -0.13
CA SER A 83 1.09 9.63 -0.66
C SER A 83 0.12 8.46 -0.76
N LEU A 84 0.03 7.87 -1.95
CA LEU A 84 -0.74 6.67 -2.24
C LEU A 84 0.18 5.44 -2.08
N THR A 85 -0.32 4.41 -1.40
CA THR A 85 0.47 3.25 -0.94
C THR A 85 0.24 2.01 -1.78
N ALA A 86 -1.00 1.81 -2.28
CA ALA A 86 -1.36 0.62 -3.04
C ALA A 86 -2.47 0.93 -4.06
N VAL A 87 -2.49 0.18 -5.16
CA VAL A 87 -3.49 0.30 -6.23
C VAL A 87 -3.92 -1.08 -6.74
N GLN A 88 -5.20 -1.23 -7.05
CA GLN A 88 -5.77 -2.45 -7.64
C GLN A 88 -6.83 -2.07 -8.66
N PHE A 89 -6.88 -2.82 -9.76
CA PHE A 89 -8.00 -2.81 -10.70
C PHE A 89 -8.61 -4.21 -10.75
N VAL A 90 -9.94 -4.29 -10.84
CA VAL A 90 -10.68 -5.56 -10.97
C VAL A 90 -11.05 -5.86 -12.42
N ASP A 91 -11.04 -4.84 -13.27
CA ASP A 91 -11.22 -4.92 -14.72
C ASP A 91 -10.46 -3.77 -15.41
N GLU A 92 -10.70 -3.54 -16.69
CA GLU A 92 -10.01 -2.49 -17.47
C GLU A 92 -10.39 -1.05 -17.08
N ARG A 93 -11.46 -0.88 -16.29
CA ARG A 93 -12.05 0.43 -15.95
C ARG A 93 -12.06 0.71 -14.46
N ASN A 94 -12.49 -0.25 -13.66
CA ASN A 94 -12.77 -0.10 -12.24
C ASN A 94 -11.52 -0.37 -11.42
N GLY A 95 -11.04 0.65 -10.72
CA GLY A 95 -9.89 0.55 -9.85
C GLY A 95 -9.97 1.44 -8.61
N TRP A 96 -9.21 1.05 -7.60
CA TRP A 96 -9.10 1.72 -6.32
C TRP A 96 -7.63 1.94 -5.96
N ALA A 97 -7.37 3.07 -5.30
CA ALA A 97 -6.08 3.38 -4.72
C ALA A 97 -6.27 3.79 -3.26
N VAL A 98 -5.37 3.39 -2.39
CA VAL A 98 -5.39 3.75 -0.96
C VAL A 98 -4.11 4.46 -0.57
N GLY A 99 -4.10 5.15 0.57
CA GLY A 99 -2.91 5.88 0.98
C GLY A 99 -2.92 6.47 2.38
N HIS A 100 -1.98 7.39 2.58
CA HIS A 100 -1.85 8.20 3.77
C HIS A 100 -3.13 9.01 4.04
N ALA A 101 -3.31 9.42 5.30
CA ALA A 101 -4.49 10.14 5.75
C ALA A 101 -5.82 9.38 5.52
N GLY A 102 -5.77 8.04 5.51
CA GLY A 102 -6.92 7.15 5.38
C GLY A 102 -7.66 7.26 4.04
N VAL A 103 -6.98 7.73 2.99
CA VAL A 103 -7.62 7.99 1.70
C VAL A 103 -7.95 6.69 0.97
N VAL A 104 -9.16 6.65 0.39
CA VAL A 104 -9.57 5.71 -0.66
C VAL A 104 -10.05 6.49 -1.87
N LEU A 105 -9.40 6.26 -3.01
CA LEU A 105 -9.79 6.81 -4.31
C LEU A 105 -10.40 5.72 -5.20
N ARG A 106 -11.31 6.11 -6.09
CA ARG A 106 -11.87 5.24 -7.13
C ARG A 106 -11.75 5.86 -8.52
N SER A 107 -11.48 5.02 -9.51
CA SER A 107 -11.58 5.31 -10.94
C SER A 107 -12.54 4.32 -11.61
N GLU A 108 -13.25 4.79 -12.63
CA GLU A 108 -14.20 4.02 -13.47
C GLU A 108 -13.83 4.10 -14.97
N ASP A 109 -12.60 4.52 -15.26
CA ASP A 109 -12.08 4.78 -16.61
C ASP A 109 -10.61 4.41 -16.79
N GLY A 110 -10.14 3.41 -16.04
CA GLY A 110 -8.78 2.88 -16.20
C GLY A 110 -7.72 3.83 -15.65
N GLY A 111 -8.05 4.63 -14.64
CA GLY A 111 -7.13 5.50 -13.92
C GLY A 111 -6.97 6.91 -14.50
N GLU A 112 -7.74 7.33 -15.50
CA GLU A 112 -7.67 8.70 -16.04
C GLU A 112 -8.16 9.74 -15.03
N HIS A 113 -9.30 9.47 -14.40
CA HIS A 113 -9.90 10.34 -13.40
C HIS A 113 -10.15 9.57 -12.11
N TRP A 114 -9.80 10.20 -10.99
CA TRP A 114 -9.99 9.66 -9.65
C TRP A 114 -10.95 10.51 -8.84
N THR A 115 -11.73 9.84 -8.00
CA THR A 115 -12.65 10.48 -7.05
C THR A 115 -12.35 10.00 -5.64
N LEU A 116 -12.39 10.92 -4.68
CA LEU A 116 -12.23 10.60 -3.25
C LEU A 116 -13.53 9.96 -2.73
N GLN A 117 -13.44 8.73 -2.23
CA GLN A 117 -14.58 8.03 -1.63
C GLN A 117 -14.55 8.08 -0.10
N LEU A 118 -13.36 8.01 0.49
CA LEU A 118 -13.15 7.97 1.93
C LEU A 118 -11.85 8.70 2.30
N ASP A 119 -11.84 9.34 3.46
CA ASP A 119 -10.64 9.86 4.11
C ASP A 119 -10.59 9.39 5.58
N GLY A 120 -9.47 9.65 6.25
CA GLY A 120 -9.25 9.21 7.63
C GLY A 120 -10.20 9.83 8.66
N LYS A 121 -10.70 11.06 8.43
CA LYS A 121 -11.69 11.69 9.34
C LYS A 121 -13.01 10.93 9.26
N ARG A 122 -13.46 10.62 8.05
CA ARG A 122 -14.69 9.86 7.82
C ARG A 122 -14.56 8.40 8.26
N ALA A 123 -13.41 7.78 8.04
CA ALA A 123 -13.13 6.43 8.54
C ALA A 123 -13.18 6.37 10.07
N ALA A 124 -12.58 7.35 10.77
CA ALA A 124 -12.64 7.45 12.22
C ALA A 124 -14.06 7.62 12.75
N ALA A 125 -14.88 8.47 12.10
CA ALA A 125 -16.28 8.65 12.46
C ALA A 125 -17.11 7.36 12.28
N LEU A 126 -16.88 6.62 11.19
CA LEU A 126 -17.54 5.34 10.94
C LEU A 126 -17.14 4.28 11.98
N GLU A 127 -15.87 4.25 12.40
CA GLU A 127 -15.43 3.36 13.48
C GLU A 127 -16.04 3.76 14.83
N LEU A 128 -16.12 5.05 15.15
CA LEU A 128 -16.77 5.50 16.38
C LEU A 128 -18.23 5.06 16.43
N GLN A 129 -18.99 5.27 15.35
CA GLN A 129 -20.37 4.82 15.25
C GLN A 129 -20.50 3.30 15.45
N ALA A 130 -19.61 2.52 14.83
CA ALA A 130 -19.61 1.06 14.96
C ALA A 130 -19.20 0.61 16.37
N ALA A 131 -18.29 1.32 17.03
CA ALA A 131 -17.84 1.04 18.38
C ALA A 131 -18.95 1.32 19.40
N GLU A 132 -19.66 2.44 19.28
CA GLU A 132 -20.83 2.78 20.10
C GLU A 132 -21.91 1.69 20.01
N ALA A 133 -22.17 1.16 18.81
CA ALA A 133 -23.13 0.09 18.59
C ALA A 133 -22.69 -1.27 19.18
N SER A 134 -21.38 -1.47 19.41
CA SER A 134 -20.84 -2.75 19.88
C SER A 134 -20.86 -2.94 21.40
N ALA A 135 -21.09 -1.87 22.17
CA ALA A 135 -20.97 -1.86 23.63
C ALA A 135 -19.60 -2.35 24.19
N ASP A 136 -18.55 -2.38 23.37
CA ASP A 136 -17.18 -2.65 23.79
C ASP A 136 -16.49 -1.33 24.21
N GLU A 137 -16.34 -1.12 25.52
CA GLU A 137 -15.73 0.09 26.08
C GLU A 137 -14.29 0.32 25.60
N ARG A 138 -13.51 -0.75 25.37
CA ARG A 138 -12.13 -0.61 24.89
C ARG A 138 -12.11 -0.16 23.44
N ARG A 139 -12.99 -0.73 22.62
CA ARG A 139 -13.16 -0.32 21.23
C ARG A 139 -13.65 1.13 21.14
N LEU A 140 -14.62 1.51 21.98
CA LEU A 140 -15.12 2.89 22.04
C LEU A 140 -14.01 3.88 22.40
N ALA A 141 -13.22 3.60 23.43
CA ALA A 141 -12.10 4.46 23.81
C ALA A 141 -11.03 4.55 22.70
N ALA A 142 -10.76 3.46 21.99
CA ALA A 142 -9.84 3.48 20.85
C ALA A 142 -10.40 4.30 19.68
N ALA A 143 -11.70 4.19 19.38
CA ALA A 143 -12.36 4.95 18.33
C ALA A 143 -12.41 6.46 18.61
N GLN A 144 -12.62 6.85 19.87
CA GLN A 144 -12.55 8.25 20.30
C GLN A 144 -11.15 8.85 20.10
N ARG A 145 -10.09 8.08 20.41
CA ARG A 145 -8.70 8.49 20.13
C ARG A 145 -8.45 8.60 18.63
N LEU A 146 -8.90 7.62 17.85
CA LEU A 146 -8.80 7.62 16.40
C LEU A 146 -9.45 8.89 15.80
N LEU A 147 -10.62 9.28 16.29
CA LEU A 147 -11.30 10.51 15.87
C LEU A 147 -10.51 11.77 16.26
N ALA A 148 -9.96 11.80 17.48
CA ALA A 148 -9.15 12.92 17.96
C ALA A 148 -7.84 13.11 17.17
N ASP A 149 -7.23 12.01 16.71
CA ASP A 149 -6.02 12.04 15.88
C ASP A 149 -6.29 12.61 14.47
N GLY A 150 -7.55 12.57 14.01
CA GLY A 150 -7.94 13.02 12.67
C GLY A 150 -7.44 12.13 11.54
N ALA A 151 -7.27 12.69 10.34
CA ALA A 151 -6.82 11.97 9.14
C ALA A 151 -5.29 11.77 9.11
N ASP A 152 -4.79 11.02 10.08
CA ASP A 152 -3.36 10.73 10.22
C ASP A 152 -2.99 9.32 9.68
N LYS A 153 -3.78 8.31 10.05
CA LYS A 153 -3.42 6.90 9.84
C LYS A 153 -3.52 6.48 8.37
N PRO A 154 -2.48 5.83 7.81
CA PRO A 154 -2.52 5.35 6.43
C PRO A 154 -3.32 4.06 6.28
N LEU A 155 -3.98 3.93 5.13
CA LEU A 155 -4.34 2.63 4.56
C LEU A 155 -3.14 2.11 3.76
N LEU A 156 -2.88 0.81 3.87
CA LEU A 156 -1.64 0.17 3.41
C LEU A 156 -1.90 -0.91 2.35
N ALA A 157 -3.07 -1.56 2.40
CA ALA A 157 -3.44 -2.59 1.45
C ALA A 157 -4.93 -2.55 1.11
N LEU A 158 -5.27 -3.05 -0.07
CA LEU A 158 -6.63 -3.24 -0.53
C LEU A 158 -6.82 -4.62 -1.15
N SER A 159 -8.04 -5.13 -1.07
CA SER A 159 -8.50 -6.32 -1.79
C SER A 159 -9.95 -6.13 -2.20
N PHE A 160 -10.16 -5.94 -3.50
CA PHE A 160 -11.46 -5.97 -4.14
C PHE A 160 -11.68 -7.32 -4.81
N ALA A 161 -12.83 -7.92 -4.56
CA ALA A 161 -13.26 -9.17 -5.19
C ALA A 161 -13.82 -8.91 -6.59
N ASP A 162 -14.51 -7.79 -6.73
CA ASP A 162 -15.21 -7.33 -7.91
C ASP A 162 -15.39 -5.80 -7.82
N ALA A 163 -16.19 -5.22 -8.72
CA ALA A 163 -16.40 -3.77 -8.76
C ALA A 163 -17.28 -3.23 -7.61
N GLN A 164 -17.83 -4.08 -6.74
CA GLN A 164 -18.75 -3.73 -5.67
C GLN A 164 -18.18 -4.04 -4.27
N HIS A 165 -17.48 -5.16 -4.10
CA HIS A 165 -17.05 -5.67 -2.80
C HIS A 165 -15.54 -5.45 -2.58
N GLY A 166 -15.21 -4.70 -1.52
CA GLY A 166 -13.83 -4.36 -1.19
C GLY A 166 -13.55 -4.31 0.30
N LEU A 167 -12.33 -4.68 0.67
CA LEU A 167 -11.74 -4.51 1.99
C LEU A 167 -10.44 -3.70 1.83
N VAL A 168 -10.27 -2.67 2.65
CA VAL A 168 -9.03 -1.91 2.78
C VAL A 168 -8.56 -1.96 4.22
N VAL A 169 -7.25 -2.08 4.43
CA VAL A 169 -6.65 -2.21 5.77
C VAL A 169 -5.41 -1.34 5.91
N GLY A 170 -5.02 -1.01 7.14
CA GLY A 170 -3.86 -0.17 7.39
C GLY A 170 -3.39 -0.10 8.84
N ALA A 171 -2.86 1.07 9.19
CA ALA A 171 -2.20 1.28 10.46
C ALA A 171 -3.14 1.20 11.66
N TYR A 172 -2.62 0.75 12.79
CA TYR A 172 -3.36 0.62 14.06
C TYR A 172 -4.68 -0.17 13.94
N GLY A 173 -4.70 -1.21 13.10
CA GLY A 173 -5.87 -2.05 12.87
C GLY A 173 -6.98 -1.42 12.02
N LEU A 174 -6.75 -0.24 11.42
CA LEU A 174 -7.73 0.42 10.55
C LEU A 174 -8.19 -0.54 9.46
N ALA A 175 -9.50 -0.73 9.33
CA ALA A 175 -10.09 -1.61 8.33
C ALA A 175 -11.46 -1.08 7.92
N MET A 176 -11.71 -0.95 6.62
CA MET A 176 -12.96 -0.45 6.05
C MET A 176 -13.44 -1.38 4.95
N ILE A 177 -14.75 -1.60 4.89
CA ILE A 177 -15.39 -2.45 3.88
C ILE A 177 -16.43 -1.69 3.08
N THR A 178 -16.63 -2.12 1.83
CA THR A 178 -17.72 -1.67 0.97
C THR A 178 -18.35 -2.87 0.25
N ALA A 179 -19.64 -2.74 -0.03
CA ALA A 179 -20.42 -3.70 -0.82
C ALA A 179 -21.13 -3.05 -2.03
N ASP A 180 -20.85 -1.77 -2.30
CA ASP A 180 -21.49 -1.00 -3.37
C ASP A 180 -20.47 -0.23 -4.24
N GLY A 181 -19.21 -0.66 -4.22
CA GLY A 181 -18.12 -0.06 -4.99
C GLY A 181 -17.61 1.24 -4.37
N GLY A 182 -17.78 1.38 -3.06
CA GLY A 182 -17.32 2.52 -2.27
C GLY A 182 -18.23 3.75 -2.33
N ARG A 183 -19.49 3.59 -2.75
CA ARG A 183 -20.51 4.64 -2.57
C ARG A 183 -20.81 4.81 -1.08
N SER A 184 -20.77 3.71 -0.33
CA SER A 184 -20.76 3.68 1.13
C SER A 184 -19.65 2.79 1.67
N TRP A 185 -19.21 3.13 2.88
CA TRP A 185 -18.15 2.43 3.61
C TRP A 185 -18.63 2.17 5.04
N GLN A 186 -18.19 1.05 5.59
CA GLN A 186 -18.46 0.65 6.97
C GLN A 186 -17.15 0.23 7.65
N SER A 187 -17.08 0.37 8.97
CA SER A 187 -15.92 -0.13 9.71
C SER A 187 -15.87 -1.66 9.64
N GLY A 188 -14.72 -2.18 9.21
CA GLY A 188 -14.37 -3.59 9.28
C GLY A 188 -13.56 -3.94 10.54
N MET A 189 -13.18 -2.96 11.37
CA MET A 189 -12.25 -3.19 12.49
C MET A 189 -12.79 -4.21 13.50
N GLY A 190 -14.11 -4.23 13.74
CA GLY A 190 -14.76 -5.20 14.62
C GLY A 190 -14.85 -6.63 14.06
N LEU A 191 -14.63 -6.82 12.75
CA LEU A 191 -14.68 -8.14 12.10
C LEU A 191 -13.36 -8.91 12.24
N LEU A 192 -12.25 -8.19 12.38
CA LEU A 192 -10.91 -8.78 12.44
C LEU A 192 -10.53 -9.05 13.90
N PRO A 193 -10.12 -10.27 14.28
CA PRO A 193 -9.65 -10.55 15.63
C PRO A 193 -8.25 -9.94 15.90
N ASN A 194 -8.20 -8.60 16.01
CA ASN A 194 -7.00 -7.78 16.19
C ASN A 194 -7.16 -6.83 17.39
N ARG A 195 -7.42 -7.40 18.58
CA ARG A 195 -7.71 -6.64 19.81
C ARG A 195 -6.60 -5.69 20.27
N ARG A 196 -5.37 -5.92 19.79
CA ARG A 196 -4.19 -5.12 20.13
C ARG A 196 -4.02 -3.91 19.19
N GLY A 197 -4.86 -3.77 18.18
CA GLY A 197 -4.75 -2.69 17.19
C GLY A 197 -3.43 -2.75 16.42
N LEU A 198 -2.96 -3.95 16.08
CA LEU A 198 -1.73 -4.15 15.31
C LEU A 198 -1.91 -3.62 13.88
N HIS A 199 -0.84 -3.14 13.26
CA HIS A 199 -0.89 -2.72 11.86
C HIS A 199 -1.17 -3.91 10.94
N LEU A 200 -2.00 -3.66 9.93
CA LEU A 200 -2.36 -4.62 8.89
C LEU A 200 -1.67 -4.19 7.60
N TYR A 201 -0.75 -5.01 7.11
CA TYR A 201 0.17 -4.63 6.03
C TYR A 201 -0.20 -5.21 4.67
N ALA A 202 -0.79 -6.40 4.63
CA ALA A 202 -1.06 -7.08 3.37
C ALA A 202 -2.39 -7.81 3.38
N LEU A 203 -3.01 -7.82 2.20
CA LEU A 203 -4.18 -8.62 1.88
C LEU A 203 -3.85 -9.54 0.71
N ALA A 204 -4.30 -10.78 0.80
CA ALA A 204 -4.27 -11.72 -0.31
C ALA A 204 -5.63 -12.39 -0.45
N ARG A 205 -6.08 -12.62 -1.69
CA ARG A 205 -7.41 -13.18 -1.97
C ARG A 205 -7.33 -14.21 -3.08
N GLN A 206 -8.09 -15.28 -2.93
CA GLN A 206 -8.45 -16.19 -4.01
C GLN A 206 -9.91 -16.61 -3.85
N GLY A 207 -10.77 -16.14 -4.75
CA GLY A 207 -12.22 -16.34 -4.62
C GLY A 207 -12.74 -15.76 -3.30
N ALA A 208 -13.35 -16.63 -2.48
CA ALA A 208 -13.90 -16.28 -1.17
C ALA A 208 -12.85 -16.28 -0.05
N ASP A 209 -11.69 -16.92 -0.24
CA ASP A 209 -10.64 -16.94 0.77
C ASP A 209 -9.92 -15.58 0.78
N VAL A 210 -9.83 -14.97 1.97
CA VAL A 210 -9.14 -13.70 2.21
C VAL A 210 -8.17 -13.87 3.36
N TYR A 211 -6.92 -13.48 3.15
CA TYR A 211 -5.87 -13.52 4.15
C TYR A 211 -5.41 -12.11 4.50
N VAL A 212 -5.21 -11.85 5.78
CA VAL A 212 -4.62 -10.59 6.29
C VAL A 212 -3.32 -10.91 6.98
N ALA A 213 -2.26 -10.18 6.65
CA ALA A 213 -0.97 -10.29 7.32
C ALA A 213 -0.59 -8.96 7.96
N GLY A 214 -0.06 -9.01 9.18
CA GLY A 214 0.21 -7.82 9.99
C GLY A 214 1.42 -7.95 10.90
N GLU A 215 1.49 -7.06 11.88
CA GLU A 215 2.58 -7.02 12.84
C GLU A 215 2.59 -8.20 13.81
N GLN A 216 3.76 -8.47 14.37
CA GLN A 216 3.93 -9.36 15.52
C GLN A 216 3.28 -10.74 15.33
N GLY A 217 3.49 -11.35 14.17
CA GLY A 217 2.96 -12.69 13.86
C GLY A 217 1.48 -12.72 13.45
N LEU A 218 0.79 -11.58 13.35
CA LEU A 218 -0.65 -11.57 13.04
C LEU A 218 -0.93 -12.09 11.62
N LEU A 219 -1.66 -13.22 11.56
CA LEU A 219 -2.25 -13.78 10.35
C LEU A 219 -3.72 -14.06 10.60
N LEU A 220 -4.57 -13.59 9.69
CA LEU A 220 -6.02 -13.80 9.72
C LEU A 220 -6.48 -14.46 8.43
N ARG A 221 -7.55 -15.25 8.52
CA ARG A 221 -8.23 -15.87 7.37
C ARG A 221 -9.72 -15.67 7.45
N SER A 222 -10.33 -15.38 6.31
CA SER A 222 -11.75 -15.56 6.05
C SER A 222 -11.91 -16.57 4.91
N ARG A 223 -12.99 -17.36 4.97
CA ARG A 223 -13.39 -18.31 3.90
C ARG A 223 -14.70 -17.91 3.21
N ASP A 224 -15.27 -16.77 3.59
CA ASP A 224 -16.60 -16.32 3.19
C ASP A 224 -16.59 -14.89 2.61
N GLY A 225 -15.51 -14.55 1.92
CA GLY A 225 -15.35 -13.29 1.21
C GLY A 225 -14.96 -12.10 2.07
N GLY A 226 -14.67 -12.33 3.36
CA GLY A 226 -14.31 -11.30 4.34
C GLY A 226 -15.42 -11.00 5.37
N ALA A 227 -16.47 -11.83 5.45
CA ALA A 227 -17.55 -11.61 6.42
C ALA A 227 -17.14 -12.04 7.84
N HIS A 228 -16.42 -13.16 7.96
CA HIS A 228 -15.88 -13.65 9.24
C HIS A 228 -14.40 -13.94 9.12
N PHE A 229 -13.61 -13.48 10.10
CA PHE A 229 -12.18 -13.76 10.19
C PHE A 229 -11.83 -14.57 11.43
N GLU A 230 -10.92 -15.51 11.27
CA GLU A 230 -10.26 -16.23 12.35
C GLU A 230 -8.75 -15.94 12.35
N ALA A 231 -8.13 -16.01 13.52
CA ALA A 231 -6.68 -15.92 13.64
C ALA A 231 -6.04 -17.27 13.30
N LEU A 232 -4.97 -17.24 12.51
CA LEU A 232 -4.17 -18.41 12.18
C LEU A 232 -2.95 -18.51 13.10
N GLN A 233 -2.49 -19.73 13.35
CA GLN A 233 -1.20 -19.95 14.00
C GLN A 233 -0.08 -19.75 12.97
N GLY A 234 0.64 -18.63 13.08
CA GLY A 234 1.73 -18.30 12.17
C GLY A 234 3.04 -19.07 12.47
N PRO A 235 3.95 -19.16 11.48
CA PRO A 235 5.25 -19.83 11.61
C PRO A 235 6.30 -19.07 12.44
N TYR A 236 6.10 -17.77 12.68
CA TYR A 236 6.95 -16.95 13.55
C TYR A 236 6.23 -15.69 14.07
N ASP A 237 6.80 -15.10 15.13
CA ASP A 237 6.19 -13.97 15.88
C ASP A 237 6.56 -12.57 15.38
N GLY A 238 7.32 -12.45 14.28
CA GLY A 238 7.69 -11.15 13.73
C GLY A 238 6.68 -10.65 12.68
N SER A 239 6.83 -9.40 12.26
CA SER A 239 5.87 -8.78 11.33
C SER A 239 5.96 -9.37 9.92
N TYR A 240 4.79 -9.64 9.35
CA TYR A 240 4.60 -9.94 7.93
C TYR A 240 4.23 -8.66 7.19
N PHE A 241 4.88 -8.37 6.07
CA PHE A 241 4.59 -7.16 5.28
C PHE A 241 4.04 -7.47 3.89
N ALA A 242 4.06 -8.73 3.46
CA ALA A 242 3.59 -9.14 2.15
C ALA A 242 2.88 -10.49 2.20
N ALA A 243 1.82 -10.63 1.42
CA ALA A 243 1.11 -11.88 1.23
C ALA A 243 0.60 -11.98 -0.21
N SER A 244 0.51 -13.20 -0.74
CA SER A 244 -0.09 -13.48 -2.05
C SER A 244 -0.60 -14.92 -2.10
N VAL A 245 -1.70 -15.16 -2.81
CA VAL A 245 -2.17 -16.51 -3.11
C VAL A 245 -1.85 -16.82 -4.56
N LEU A 246 -1.14 -17.92 -4.80
CA LEU A 246 -0.78 -18.38 -6.13
C LEU A 246 -2.01 -19.00 -6.84
N PRO A 247 -2.00 -19.13 -8.18
CA PRO A 247 -3.13 -19.71 -8.91
C PRO A 247 -3.52 -21.13 -8.46
N ASN A 248 -2.58 -21.91 -7.92
CA ASN A 248 -2.83 -23.25 -7.38
C ASN A 248 -3.36 -23.25 -5.93
N GLY A 249 -3.62 -22.09 -5.34
CA GLY A 249 -4.11 -21.93 -3.97
C GLY A 249 -3.03 -21.90 -2.88
N ARG A 250 -1.75 -22.03 -3.25
CA ARG A 250 -0.64 -21.89 -2.31
C ARG A 250 -0.57 -20.44 -1.79
N LEU A 251 -0.67 -20.27 -0.48
CA LEU A 251 -0.47 -18.98 0.19
C LEU A 251 1.02 -18.76 0.42
N LEU A 252 1.53 -17.60 0.00
CA LEU A 252 2.85 -17.10 0.36
C LEU A 252 2.72 -15.94 1.34
N VAL A 253 3.56 -15.94 2.37
CA VAL A 253 3.65 -14.83 3.33
C VAL A 253 5.12 -14.48 3.56
N GLY A 254 5.45 -13.20 3.43
CA GLY A 254 6.81 -12.68 3.59
C GLY A 254 6.87 -11.51 4.57
N GLY A 255 8.00 -11.33 5.22
CA GLY A 255 8.12 -10.30 6.24
C GLY A 255 9.54 -9.95 6.67
N LEU A 256 9.68 -9.60 7.94
CA LEU A 256 10.88 -9.06 8.57
C LEU A 256 12.12 -9.94 8.31
N ARG A 257 13.25 -9.29 7.99
CA ARG A 257 14.57 -9.93 7.72
C ARG A 257 14.55 -10.96 6.58
N GLY A 258 13.65 -10.81 5.62
CA GLY A 258 13.56 -11.69 4.45
C GLY A 258 12.91 -13.03 4.74
N SER A 259 12.25 -13.16 5.89
CA SER A 259 11.48 -14.36 6.21
C SER A 259 10.36 -14.58 5.17
N LEU A 260 10.21 -15.83 4.74
CA LEU A 260 9.31 -16.22 3.66
C LEU A 260 8.78 -17.62 3.92
N PHE A 261 7.47 -17.78 3.86
CA PHE A 261 6.78 -19.02 4.16
C PHE A 261 5.72 -19.31 3.11
N ALA A 262 5.44 -20.59 2.92
CA ALA A 262 4.33 -21.07 2.12
C ALA A 262 3.38 -21.93 2.95
N SER A 263 2.10 -21.89 2.61
CA SER A 263 1.09 -22.81 3.09
C SER A 263 0.32 -23.38 1.91
N ASP A 264 0.19 -24.70 1.89
CA ASP A 264 -0.53 -25.47 0.86
C ASP A 264 -1.89 -25.99 1.38
N ASP A 265 -2.27 -25.64 2.62
CA ASP A 265 -3.48 -26.10 3.32
C ASP A 265 -4.37 -24.93 3.81
N GLY A 266 -4.26 -23.78 3.14
CA GLY A 266 -5.06 -22.58 3.44
C GLY A 266 -4.69 -21.93 4.78
N GLY A 267 -3.41 -21.97 5.15
CA GLY A 267 -2.86 -21.32 6.34
C GLY A 267 -2.97 -22.14 7.63
N ALA A 268 -3.24 -23.45 7.54
CA ALA A 268 -3.26 -24.32 8.73
C ALA A 268 -1.85 -24.74 9.16
N SER A 269 -0.93 -24.90 8.21
CA SER A 269 0.49 -25.12 8.45
C SER A 269 1.35 -24.35 7.45
N PHE A 270 2.60 -24.10 7.83
CA PHE A 270 3.54 -23.29 7.05
C PHE A 270 4.91 -23.95 6.94
N GLN A 271 5.48 -23.89 5.74
CA GLN A 271 6.85 -24.30 5.45
C GLN A 271 7.71 -23.06 5.17
N ALA A 272 8.88 -22.99 5.80
CA ALA A 272 9.87 -21.95 5.46
C ALA A 272 10.43 -22.18 4.06
N LEU A 273 10.50 -21.11 3.27
CA LEU A 273 11.10 -21.10 1.95
C LEU A 273 12.45 -20.41 1.98
N ALA A 274 13.38 -20.87 1.14
CA ALA A 274 14.67 -20.22 0.99
C ALA A 274 14.50 -18.83 0.35
N ASN A 275 15.05 -17.81 1.01
CA ASN A 275 15.23 -16.47 0.44
C ASN A 275 16.71 -16.09 0.60
N PRO A 276 17.45 -15.89 -0.50
CA PRO A 276 18.88 -15.61 -0.44
C PRO A 276 19.20 -14.20 0.10
N ILE A 277 18.20 -13.31 0.23
CA ILE A 277 18.41 -11.92 0.62
C ILE A 277 17.77 -11.65 2.01
N PRO A 278 18.56 -11.39 3.06
CA PRO A 278 18.07 -11.18 4.43
C PRO A 278 17.51 -9.75 4.65
N ALA A 279 16.76 -9.23 3.68
CA ALA A 279 16.08 -7.93 3.76
C ALA A 279 14.58 -8.15 3.79
N SER A 280 13.85 -7.36 4.60
CA SER A 280 12.40 -7.51 4.76
C SER A 280 11.70 -7.46 3.41
N LEU A 281 10.84 -8.44 3.14
CA LEU A 281 9.99 -8.46 1.96
C LEU A 281 8.84 -7.48 2.18
N ASN A 282 8.56 -6.60 1.23
CA ASN A 282 7.45 -5.64 1.29
C ASN A 282 6.41 -5.86 0.18
N GLY A 283 6.67 -6.75 -0.78
CA GLY A 283 5.71 -7.09 -1.82
C GLY A 283 5.92 -8.52 -2.35
N ILE A 284 4.81 -9.22 -2.59
CA ILE A 284 4.76 -10.50 -3.31
C ILE A 284 3.61 -10.38 -4.31
N ARG A 285 3.91 -10.55 -5.60
CA ARG A 285 2.91 -10.42 -6.68
C ARG A 285 3.05 -11.58 -7.66
N VAL A 286 1.93 -12.21 -7.99
CA VAL A 286 1.84 -13.13 -9.13
C VAL A 286 1.87 -12.28 -10.40
N ALA A 287 2.75 -12.65 -11.34
CA ALA A 287 2.96 -11.91 -12.58
C ALA A 287 3.19 -12.92 -13.72
N GLY A 288 2.12 -13.27 -14.42
CA GLY A 288 2.14 -14.33 -15.43
C GLY A 288 2.41 -15.71 -14.79
N ASP A 289 3.45 -16.38 -15.27
CA ASP A 289 3.94 -17.68 -14.81
C ASP A 289 5.01 -17.59 -13.70
N HIS A 290 5.20 -16.39 -13.13
CA HIS A 290 6.18 -16.12 -12.10
C HIS A 290 5.57 -15.43 -10.87
N VAL A 291 6.35 -15.46 -9.79
CA VAL A 291 6.17 -14.62 -8.61
C VAL A 291 7.29 -13.59 -8.58
N LEU A 292 6.94 -12.32 -8.43
CA LEU A 292 7.87 -11.24 -8.15
C LEU A 292 7.82 -10.92 -6.66
N LEU A 293 9.00 -10.76 -6.06
CA LEU A 293 9.15 -10.31 -4.68
C LEU A 293 9.92 -8.99 -4.68
N ALA A 294 9.46 -8.02 -3.90
CA ALA A 294 10.17 -6.78 -3.64
C ALA A 294 10.59 -6.73 -2.17
N ASN A 295 11.77 -6.17 -1.90
CA ASN A 295 12.28 -6.02 -0.54
C ASN A 295 12.69 -4.58 -0.21
N GLN A 296 12.85 -4.31 1.09
CA GLN A 296 13.20 -2.98 1.61
C GLN A 296 14.63 -2.51 1.24
N ALA A 297 15.47 -3.41 0.71
CA ALA A 297 16.76 -3.03 0.14
C ALA A 297 16.63 -2.50 -1.30
N GLY A 298 15.41 -2.44 -1.85
CA GLY A 298 15.14 -1.97 -3.19
C GLY A 298 15.36 -3.01 -4.28
N MET A 299 15.52 -4.29 -3.92
CA MET A 299 15.78 -5.38 -4.87
C MET A 299 14.48 -6.07 -5.28
N LEU A 300 14.46 -6.53 -6.53
CA LEU A 300 13.47 -7.49 -6.99
C LEU A 300 14.05 -8.91 -6.98
N LEU A 301 13.22 -9.87 -6.62
CA LEU A 301 13.49 -11.29 -6.80
C LEU A 301 12.38 -11.89 -7.65
N ARG A 302 12.69 -12.98 -8.35
CA ARG A 302 11.76 -13.75 -9.18
C ARG A 302 11.82 -15.21 -8.80
N SER A 303 10.66 -15.87 -8.89
CA SER A 303 10.50 -17.30 -8.70
C SER A 303 9.51 -17.84 -9.73
N SER A 304 9.60 -19.13 -10.09
CA SER A 304 8.56 -19.79 -10.88
C SER A 304 7.36 -20.15 -9.99
N LEU A 305 6.16 -20.27 -10.58
CA LEU A 305 4.98 -20.71 -9.82
C LEU A 305 5.05 -22.19 -9.40
N SER A 306 5.65 -23.06 -10.22
CA SER A 306 5.65 -24.52 -10.00
C SER A 306 6.79 -25.00 -9.11
N ALA A 307 7.98 -24.42 -9.24
CA ALA A 307 9.15 -24.73 -8.43
C ALA A 307 9.62 -23.45 -7.75
N PHE A 308 9.12 -23.20 -6.55
CA PHE A 308 9.41 -21.95 -5.85
C PHE A 308 10.88 -21.91 -5.39
N ALA A 309 11.65 -21.00 -5.99
CA ALA A 309 13.00 -20.62 -5.57
C ALA A 309 13.20 -19.14 -5.90
N ALA A 310 13.40 -18.30 -4.89
CA ALA A 310 13.59 -16.87 -5.09
C ALA A 310 15.02 -16.58 -5.55
N HIS A 311 15.15 -15.97 -6.73
CA HIS A 311 16.42 -15.54 -7.30
C HIS A 311 16.43 -14.02 -7.49
N PRO A 312 17.51 -13.29 -7.11
CA PRO A 312 17.64 -11.88 -7.41
C PRO A 312 17.47 -11.62 -8.91
N LEU A 313 16.63 -10.63 -9.25
CA LEU A 313 16.49 -10.14 -10.61
C LEU A 313 17.47 -8.98 -10.78
N PRO A 314 18.50 -9.10 -11.64
CA PRO A 314 19.47 -8.03 -11.83
C PRO A 314 18.80 -6.80 -12.44
N VAL A 315 18.98 -5.64 -11.81
CA VAL A 315 18.52 -4.34 -12.32
C VAL A 315 19.75 -3.44 -12.46
N SER A 316 19.95 -2.87 -13.65
CA SER A 316 21.24 -2.31 -14.08
C SER A 316 21.64 -0.98 -13.46
N ASP A 317 20.71 -0.19 -12.94
CA ASP A 317 20.96 1.15 -12.41
C ASP A 317 21.05 1.21 -10.87
N GLY A 318 20.76 0.09 -10.17
CA GLY A 318 20.87 -0.03 -8.71
C GLY A 318 19.92 0.85 -7.89
N LEU A 319 19.01 1.59 -8.54
CA LEU A 319 18.12 2.50 -7.84
C LEU A 319 16.95 1.73 -7.20
N PRO A 320 16.61 1.96 -5.91
CA PRO A 320 15.66 1.14 -5.16
C PRO A 320 14.27 1.04 -5.79
N LEU A 321 13.76 -0.19 -5.86
CA LEU A 321 12.43 -0.54 -6.35
C LEU A 321 11.50 -0.93 -5.19
N THR A 322 10.23 -0.56 -5.30
CA THR A 322 9.19 -0.78 -4.27
C THR A 322 8.22 -1.87 -4.67
N ALA A 323 7.83 -1.91 -5.94
CA ALA A 323 6.86 -2.86 -6.49
C ALA A 323 7.16 -3.17 -7.96
N ALA A 324 6.58 -4.26 -8.46
CA ALA A 324 6.64 -4.61 -9.87
C ALA A 324 5.42 -5.44 -10.31
N THR A 325 5.14 -5.38 -11.61
CA THR A 325 4.12 -6.18 -12.30
C THR A 325 4.62 -6.61 -13.68
N THR A 326 3.80 -7.32 -14.44
CA THR A 326 4.07 -7.65 -15.85
C THR A 326 3.22 -6.77 -16.76
N ALA A 327 3.80 -6.28 -17.84
CA ALA A 327 3.07 -5.62 -18.93
C ALA A 327 2.37 -6.66 -19.82
N ALA A 328 1.52 -6.21 -20.75
CA ALA A 328 0.77 -7.11 -21.63
C ALA A 328 1.67 -7.90 -22.59
N ASP A 329 2.86 -7.37 -22.91
CA ASP A 329 3.88 -8.03 -23.71
C ASP A 329 4.83 -8.93 -22.91
N GLY A 330 4.56 -9.14 -21.61
CA GLY A 330 5.35 -9.99 -20.72
C GLY A 330 6.61 -9.34 -20.13
N ALA A 331 6.92 -8.08 -20.47
CA ALA A 331 8.01 -7.36 -19.81
C ALA A 331 7.68 -7.09 -18.34
N ILE A 332 8.70 -7.11 -17.48
CA ILE A 332 8.54 -6.72 -16.08
C ILE A 332 8.59 -5.20 -16.01
N VAL A 333 7.59 -4.60 -15.38
CA VAL A 333 7.56 -3.17 -15.09
C VAL A 333 7.69 -2.99 -13.59
N ALA A 334 8.73 -2.29 -13.18
CA ALA A 334 9.05 -2.00 -11.79
C ALA A 334 8.91 -0.50 -11.50
N VAL A 335 8.59 -0.16 -10.26
CA VAL A 335 8.45 1.23 -9.80
C VAL A 335 9.25 1.43 -8.51
N GLY A 336 9.63 2.67 -8.20
CA GLY A 336 10.41 2.95 -6.99
C GLY A 336 10.83 4.41 -6.84
N MET A 337 12.01 4.64 -6.27
CA MET A 337 12.49 5.98 -5.87
C MET A 337 12.74 6.96 -7.03
N ALA A 338 12.72 6.49 -8.28
CA ALA A 338 13.03 7.31 -9.45
C ALA A 338 12.05 7.04 -10.59
N GLY A 339 10.76 6.89 -10.27
CA GLY A 339 9.72 6.61 -11.25
C GLY A 339 9.63 5.14 -11.66
N ALA A 340 9.05 4.91 -12.84
CA ALA A 340 8.80 3.59 -13.40
C ALA A 340 9.90 3.14 -14.37
N ARG A 341 10.14 1.84 -14.44
CA ARG A 341 11.15 1.21 -15.29
C ARG A 341 10.61 -0.04 -15.93
N ARG A 342 10.89 -0.21 -17.22
CA ARG A 342 10.62 -1.43 -17.95
C ARG A 342 11.90 -2.26 -18.01
N LEU A 343 11.87 -3.43 -17.40
CA LEU A 343 12.94 -4.42 -17.43
C LEU A 343 12.69 -5.32 -18.64
N ALA A 344 13.74 -5.55 -19.45
CA ALA A 344 13.63 -6.47 -20.57
C ALA A 344 13.21 -7.87 -20.06
N PRO A 345 12.41 -8.63 -20.82
CA PRO A 345 12.22 -10.03 -20.53
C PRO A 345 13.61 -10.66 -20.48
N SER A 346 13.96 -11.33 -19.38
CA SER A 346 15.19 -12.11 -19.33
C SER A 346 15.15 -13.03 -20.55
N SER A 347 16.03 -12.81 -21.53
CA SER A 347 16.20 -13.77 -22.61
C SER A 347 16.47 -15.09 -21.92
N SER A 348 15.56 -16.06 -22.12
CA SER A 348 15.92 -17.45 -21.84
C SER A 348 17.25 -17.64 -22.54
N SER A 349 18.30 -17.96 -21.78
CA SER A 349 19.53 -18.44 -22.36
C SER A 349 19.13 -19.71 -23.12
N SER A 350 18.87 -19.57 -24.42
CA SER A 350 18.96 -20.69 -25.34
C SER A 350 20.43 -21.08 -25.27
N THR A 351 20.74 -22.06 -24.44
CA THR A 351 21.95 -22.87 -24.61
C THR A 351 21.80 -23.54 -25.97
N LYS A 352 22.29 -22.85 -27.00
CA LYS A 352 22.95 -23.50 -28.13
C LYS A 352 24.19 -24.16 -27.55
N ASP A 353 24.17 -25.48 -27.46
CA ASP A 353 25.01 -26.38 -28.25
C ASP A 353 24.76 -27.83 -27.81
#